data_AF-A0A1A3SQP4-F1
#
_entry.id   AF-A0A1A3SQP4-F1
#
_cell.length_a   1.000
_cell.length_b   1.000
_cell.length_c   1.000
_cell.angle_alpha   90.00
_cell.angle_beta   90.00
_cell.angle_gamma   90.00
#
_symmetry.space_group_name_H-M   'P 1'
#
loop_
_entity.id
_entity.type
_entity.pdbx_description
1 polymer ?
#
loop_
_entity_poly.entity_id
_entity_poly.type
_entity_poly.pdbx_seq_one_letter_code
_entity_poly.pdbx_strand_id
1 'polypeptide(L)'
;MFRIDGIDGESIVVDGNWVEKLRANSSRGRNPADKYAGTQIEEFSRRKKLFGSEKEQLLQVIVNVGTFYSLKVPAERRAEVDALVAELEKARDRASS
;
A
#
# COMPACT_ATOMS: atom_id res chain seq x y z
N MET A 1 2.60 -4.61 -14.19
CA MET A 1 1.76 -4.76 -12.98
C MET A 1 2.68 -4.89 -11.77
N PHE A 2 2.56 -3.98 -10.81
CA PHE A 2 3.28 -4.00 -9.54
C PHE A 2 2.31 -4.36 -8.42
N ARG A 3 2.72 -5.17 -7.44
CA ARG A 3 1.89 -5.57 -6.31
C ARG A 3 2.72 -5.57 -5.05
N ILE A 4 2.18 -4.99 -3.99
CA ILE A 4 2.71 -5.16 -2.64
C ILE A 4 1.68 -5.90 -1.77
N ASP A 5 2.15 -6.96 -1.13
CA ASP A 5 1.36 -7.68 -0.14
C ASP A 5 1.63 -7.09 1.25
N GLY A 6 0.57 -6.81 1.99
CA GLY A 6 0.63 -6.45 3.40
C GLY A 6 0.25 -7.61 4.30
N ILE A 7 -0.04 -7.29 5.54
CA ILE A 7 -0.59 -8.24 6.52
C ILE A 7 -2.10 -8.43 6.32
N ASP A 8 -2.69 -9.38 7.03
CA ASP A 8 -4.13 -9.66 7.02
C ASP A 8 -4.74 -9.97 5.63
N GLY A 9 -3.89 -10.42 4.70
CA GLY A 9 -4.26 -10.73 3.32
C GLY A 9 -4.61 -9.50 2.48
N GLU A 10 -4.23 -8.30 2.93
CA GLU A 10 -4.39 -7.07 2.16
C GLU A 10 -3.26 -6.92 1.13
N SER A 11 -3.56 -6.31 -0.02
CA SER A 11 -2.54 -5.92 -0.99
C SER A 11 -2.99 -4.69 -1.78
N ILE A 12 -2.01 -3.94 -2.29
CA ILE A 12 -2.23 -2.86 -3.25
C ILE A 12 -1.56 -3.28 -4.56
N VAL A 13 -2.32 -3.18 -5.65
CA VAL A 13 -1.89 -3.51 -7.00
C VAL A 13 -1.93 -2.25 -7.86
N VAL A 14 -0.85 -1.98 -8.58
CA VAL A 14 -0.78 -0.98 -9.63
C VAL A 14 -0.73 -1.71 -10.96
N ASP A 15 -1.82 -1.61 -11.72
CA ASP A 15 -1.99 -2.27 -13.02
C ASP A 15 -2.27 -1.24 -14.11
N GLY A 16 -1.23 -0.89 -14.85
CA GLY A 16 -1.29 0.14 -15.88
C GLY A 16 -1.73 1.48 -15.28
N ASN A 17 -2.93 1.92 -15.68
CA ASN A 17 -3.54 3.18 -15.24
C ASN A 17 -4.52 2.99 -14.07
N TRP A 18 -4.48 1.85 -13.39
CA TRP A 18 -5.39 1.52 -12.30
C TRP A 18 -4.63 1.18 -11.02
N VAL A 19 -5.18 1.60 -9.89
CA VAL A 19 -4.75 1.24 -8.55
C VAL A 19 -5.89 0.48 -7.88
N GLU A 20 -5.59 -0.72 -7.40
CA GLU A 20 -6.57 -1.61 -6.80
C GLU A 20 -6.13 -2.05 -5.41
N LYS A 21 -7.06 -2.02 -4.45
CA LYS A 21 -6.88 -2.63 -3.13
C LYS A 21 -7.58 -3.98 -3.12
N LEU A 22 -6.83 -5.03 -2.76
CA LEU A 22 -7.36 -6.38 -2.56
C LEU A 22 -7.34 -6.73 -1.07
N ARG A 23 -8.28 -7.59 -0.65
CA ARG A 23 -8.24 -8.28 0.63
C ARG A 23 -8.65 -9.73 0.42
N ALA A 24 -7.79 -10.67 0.83
CA ALA A 24 -7.96 -12.10 0.57
C ALA A 24 -8.20 -12.41 -0.93
N ASN A 25 -7.43 -11.73 -1.81
CA ASN A 25 -7.55 -11.77 -3.27
C ASN A 25 -8.88 -11.28 -3.86
N SER A 26 -9.78 -10.70 -3.06
CA SER A 26 -10.99 -10.04 -3.54
C SER A 26 -10.80 -8.54 -3.63
N SER A 27 -11.24 -7.94 -4.74
CA SER A 27 -11.23 -6.49 -4.92
C SER A 27 -12.08 -5.79 -3.87
N ARG A 28 -11.48 -4.82 -3.18
CA ARG A 28 -12.16 -3.92 -2.24
C ARG A 28 -12.38 -2.53 -2.81
N GLY A 29 -11.65 -2.19 -3.86
CA GLY A 29 -11.80 -0.95 -4.58
C GLY A 29 -10.76 -0.85 -5.68
N ARG A 30 -11.16 -0.25 -6.78
CA ARG A 30 -10.29 0.04 -7.92
C ARG A 30 -10.53 1.48 -8.36
N ASN A 31 -9.47 2.28 -8.42
CA ASN A 31 -9.51 3.66 -8.85
C ASN A 31 -8.48 3.92 -9.96
N PRO A 32 -8.74 4.88 -10.85
CA PRO A 32 -7.76 5.26 -11.85
C PRO A 32 -6.56 5.94 -11.19
N ALA A 33 -5.37 5.74 -11.76
CA ALA A 33 -4.10 6.20 -11.20
C ALA A 33 -3.88 7.71 -11.35
N ASP A 34 -4.59 8.38 -12.27
CA ASP A 34 -4.63 9.84 -12.42
C ASP A 34 -5.12 10.56 -11.15
N LYS A 35 -5.95 9.89 -10.33
CA LYS A 35 -6.42 10.38 -9.04
C LYS A 35 -5.38 10.25 -7.91
N TYR A 36 -4.21 9.67 -8.18
CA TYR A 36 -3.18 9.53 -7.17
C TYR A 36 -2.67 10.91 -6.71
N ALA A 37 -2.89 11.20 -5.43
CA ALA A 37 -2.58 12.50 -4.80
C ALA A 37 -1.48 12.40 -3.74
N GLY A 38 -0.81 11.25 -3.63
CA GLY A 38 0.28 11.03 -2.69
C GLY A 38 0.07 9.83 -1.77
N THR A 39 1.15 9.47 -1.07
CA THR A 39 1.18 8.36 -0.11
C THR A 39 1.72 8.86 1.22
N GLN A 40 1.02 8.54 2.30
CA GLN A 40 1.48 8.74 3.67
C GLN A 40 2.00 7.42 4.23
N ILE A 41 3.18 7.45 4.84
CA ILE A 41 3.82 6.28 5.46
C ILE A 41 4.03 6.61 6.93
N GLU A 42 3.38 5.84 7.80
CA GLU A 42 3.55 5.99 9.25
C GLU A 42 4.23 4.76 9.83
N GLU A 43 5.24 4.97 10.67
CA GLU A 43 5.92 3.88 11.36
C GLU A 43 5.26 3.65 12.72
N PHE A 44 4.91 2.42 13.02
CA PHE A 44 4.33 2.08 14.32
C PHE A 44 4.82 0.71 14.79
N SER A 45 4.91 0.53 16.11
CA SER A 45 5.23 -0.75 16.70
C SER A 45 3.97 -1.41 17.29
N ARG A 46 3.74 -2.68 16.96
CA ARG A 46 2.65 -3.49 17.53
C ARG A 46 3.23 -4.62 18.39
N ARG A 47 2.55 -5.01 19.47
CA ARG A 47 2.90 -6.24 20.18
C ARG A 47 2.42 -7.46 19.39
N LYS A 48 3.33 -8.39 19.13
CA LYS A 48 3.05 -9.62 18.37
C LYS A 48 2.14 -10.58 19.12
N LYS A 49 2.17 -10.58 20.46
CA LYS A 49 1.33 -11.39 21.35
C LYS A 49 0.82 -10.57 22.53
N LEU A 50 -0.37 -10.90 23.05
CA LEU A 50 -0.95 -10.22 24.23
C LEU A 50 -0.04 -10.30 25.47
N PHE A 51 0.67 -11.41 25.66
CA PHE A 51 1.56 -11.66 26.80
C PHE A 51 3.05 -11.73 26.44
N GLY A 52 3.44 -11.25 25.25
CA GLY A 52 4.83 -11.25 24.79
C GLY A 52 5.48 -9.86 24.83
N SER A 53 6.79 -9.81 25.11
CA SER A 53 7.63 -8.60 25.02
C SER A 53 8.06 -8.26 23.58
N GLU A 54 7.85 -9.18 22.64
CA GLU A 54 8.23 -9.03 21.23
C GLU A 54 7.33 -8.00 20.53
N LYS A 55 7.94 -6.90 20.08
CA LYS A 55 7.29 -5.86 19.27
C LYS A 55 7.70 -6.03 17.81
N GLU A 56 6.74 -5.99 16.92
CA GLU A 56 6.97 -5.90 15.48
C GLU A 56 6.90 -4.43 15.04
N GLN A 57 7.84 -4.02 14.19
CA GLN A 57 7.82 -2.71 13.54
C GLN A 57 7.09 -2.83 12.20
N LEU A 58 6.10 -1.98 12.02
CA LEU A 58 5.22 -1.98 10.85
C LEU A 58 5.18 -0.57 10.24
N LEU A 59 4.93 -0.55 8.95
CA LEU A 59 4.63 0.64 8.16
C LEU A 59 3.14 0.61 7.82
N GLN A 60 2.43 1.64 8.23
CA GLN A 60 1.09 1.94 7.76
C GLN A 60 1.21 2.81 6.51
N VAL A 61 1.00 2.20 5.35
CA VAL A 61 0.97 2.88 4.06
C VAL A 61 -0.46 3.31 3.78
N ILE A 62 -0.69 4.58 3.47
CA ILE A 62 -1.99 5.14 3.13
C ILE A 62 -1.85 5.84 1.78
N VAL A 63 -2.42 5.24 0.75
CA VAL A 63 -2.41 5.75 -0.62
C VAL A 63 -3.70 6.52 -0.87
N ASN A 64 -3.59 7.76 -1.35
CA ASN A 64 -4.74 8.55 -1.76
C ASN A 64 -4.90 8.49 -3.29
N VAL A 65 -5.99 7.86 -3.76
CA VAL A 65 -6.37 7.75 -5.18
C VAL A 65 -7.81 8.25 -5.41
N GLY A 66 -8.16 9.38 -4.78
CA GLY A 66 -9.54 9.87 -4.66
C GLY A 66 -10.36 9.14 -3.58
N THR A 67 -9.80 8.08 -3.02
CA THR A 67 -10.18 7.43 -1.76
C THR A 67 -8.91 6.96 -1.07
N PHE A 68 -9.01 6.53 0.19
CA PHE A 68 -7.86 6.09 0.97
C PHE A 68 -7.73 4.57 0.98
N TYR A 69 -6.62 4.07 0.42
CA TYR A 69 -6.22 2.68 0.53
C TYR A 69 -5.12 2.54 1.58
N SER A 70 -5.45 1.87 2.67
CA SER A 70 -4.50 1.51 3.71
C SER A 70 -3.90 0.13 3.47
N LEU A 71 -2.61 -0.02 3.76
CA LEU A 71 -1.90 -1.29 3.77
C LEU A 71 -0.88 -1.28 4.90
N LYS A 72 -0.81 -2.38 5.66
CA LYS A 72 0.21 -2.55 6.70
C LYS A 72 1.29 -3.50 6.21
N VAL A 73 2.54 -3.07 6.29
CA VAL A 73 3.70 -3.83 5.75
C VAL A 73 4.79 -3.91 6.83
N PRO A 74 5.54 -5.02 6.97
CA PRO A 74 6.72 -5.06 7.83
C PRO A 74 7.73 -3.97 7.49
N ALA A 75 8.34 -3.33 8.50
CA ALA A 75 9.32 -2.25 8.30
C ALA A 75 10.54 -2.67 7.46
N GLU A 76 10.90 -3.95 7.52
CA GLU A 76 11.96 -4.56 6.72
C GLU A 76 11.73 -4.42 5.20
N ARG A 77 10.47 -4.25 4.77
CA ARG A 77 10.07 -4.11 3.37
C ARG A 77 9.91 -2.65 2.95
N ARG A 78 10.54 -1.70 3.65
CA ARG A 78 10.51 -0.27 3.30
C ARG A 78 10.87 -0.01 1.84
N ALA A 79 11.89 -0.67 1.31
CA ALA A 79 12.29 -0.54 -0.09
C ALA A 79 11.17 -0.91 -1.07
N GLU A 80 10.31 -1.87 -0.73
CA GLU A 80 9.15 -2.24 -1.56
C GLU A 80 8.02 -1.20 -1.46
N VAL A 81 7.85 -0.56 -0.31
CA VAL A 81 6.93 0.57 -0.14
C VAL A 81 7.40 1.76 -0.97
N ASP A 82 8.70 2.07 -0.94
CA ASP A 82 9.26 3.16 -1.76
C ASP A 82 9.12 2.85 -3.26
N ALA A 83 9.27 1.57 -3.66
CA ALA A 83 9.01 1.12 -5.02
C ALA A 83 7.52 1.25 -5.41
N LEU A 84 6.59 0.95 -4.49
CA LEU A 84 5.15 1.18 -4.72
C LEU A 84 4.88 2.65 -5.02
N VAL A 85 5.43 3.56 -4.21
CA VAL A 85 5.25 5.01 -4.39
C VAL A 85 5.77 5.44 -5.77
N ALA A 86 6.96 4.98 -6.16
CA ALA A 86 7.52 5.26 -7.48
C ALA A 86 6.64 4.73 -8.63
N GLU A 87 6.05 3.56 -8.49
CA GLU A 87 5.12 3.01 -9.50
C GLU A 87 3.79 3.75 -9.53
N LEU A 88 3.27 4.22 -8.39
CA LEU A 88 2.07 5.06 -8.32
C LEU A 88 2.27 6.41 -9.01
N GLU A 89 3.41 7.07 -8.77
CA GLU A 89 3.78 8.32 -9.47
C GLU A 89 3.86 8.09 -10.99
N LYS A 90 4.56 7.04 -11.43
CA LYS A 90 4.64 6.69 -12.86
C LYS A 90 3.28 6.37 -13.47
N ALA A 91 2.41 5.66 -12.75
CA ALA A 91 1.08 5.32 -13.21
C ALA A 91 0.18 6.56 -13.34
N ARG A 92 0.30 7.51 -12.41
CA ARG A 92 -0.36 8.81 -12.50
C ARG A 92 0.07 9.56 -13.74
N ASP A 93 1.37 9.71 -13.95
CA ASP A 93 1.92 10.49 -15.08
C ASP A 93 1.53 9.88 -16.44
N ARG A 94 1.44 8.54 -16.53
CA ARG A 94 0.93 7.85 -17.72
C ARG A 94 -0.57 8.03 -17.93
N ALA A 95 -1.35 8.12 -16.87
CA ALA A 95 -2.81 8.25 -16.96
C ALA A 95 -3.25 9.70 -17.24
N SER A 96 -2.39 10.69 -16.93
CA SER A 96 -2.64 12.11 -17.19
C SER A 96 -2.09 12.63 -18.52
N SER A 97 -1.29 11.83 -19.24
CA SER A 97 -0.73 12.13 -20.57
C SER A 97 -1.67 11.68 -21.69
#